data_AF-Q10UW2-F1
#
_entry.id   AF-Q10UW2-F1
#
_cell.length_a   1.000
_cell.length_b   1.000
_cell.length_c   1.000
_cell.angle_alpha   90.00
_cell.angle_beta   90.00
_cell.angle_gamma   90.00
#
_symmetry.space_group_name_H-M   'P 1'
#
loop_
_entity.id
_entity.type
_entity.pdbx_description
1 polymer ?
#
loop_
_entity_poly.entity_id
_entity_poly.type
_entity_poly.pdbx_seq_one_letter_code
_entity_poly.pdbx_strand_id
1 'polypeptide(L)'
;MYLVIGNWRIPWIFTVDREKEIPSPSELAQKLLNNLPKIPIKNFRIYVLGDTAFGIIKFLKQIRDNSHYPIVRVSKNRTLTDGRKVCEARTLMT
;
A
#
# COMPACT_ATOMS: atom_id res chain seq x y z
N MET A 1 -6.74 3.75 4.11
CA MET A 1 -6.09 3.50 2.80
C MET A 1 -6.89 4.27 1.76
N TYR A 2 -6.27 4.80 0.71
CA TYR A 2 -7.02 5.40 -0.41
C TYR A 2 -6.78 4.61 -1.68
N LEU A 3 -7.84 4.44 -2.47
CA LEU A 3 -7.75 3.97 -3.84
C LEU A 3 -7.72 5.19 -4.75
N VAL A 4 -6.76 5.22 -5.66
CA VAL A 4 -6.69 6.25 -6.70
C VAL A 4 -7.03 5.62 -8.04
N ILE A 5 -8.06 6.15 -8.70
CA ILE A 5 -8.56 5.72 -10.01
C ILE A 5 -8.70 6.96 -10.89
N GLY A 6 -7.79 7.14 -11.85
CA GLY A 6 -7.69 8.39 -12.60
C GLY A 6 -7.50 9.58 -11.65
N ASN A 7 -8.44 10.52 -11.65
CA ASN A 7 -8.40 11.72 -10.80
C ASN A 7 -9.14 11.53 -9.45
N TRP A 8 -9.76 10.37 -9.21
CA TRP A 8 -10.55 10.12 -8.02
C TRP A 8 -9.69 9.56 -6.89
N ARG A 9 -9.87 10.10 -5.68
CA ARG A 9 -9.31 9.54 -4.44
C ARG A 9 -10.45 9.05 -3.56
N ILE A 10 -10.62 7.74 -3.50
CA ILE A 10 -11.71 7.11 -2.77
C ILE A 10 -11.16 6.61 -1.43
N PRO A 11 -11.68 7.09 -0.29
CA PRO A 11 -11.29 6.53 0.99
C PRO A 11 -11.78 5.08 1.06
N TRP A 12 -10.84 4.16 1.20
CA TRP A 12 -11.14 2.74 1.41
C TRP A 12 -10.99 2.47 2.90
N ILE A 13 -12.10 2.73 3.60
CA ILE A 13 -12.17 2.81 5.06
C ILE A 13 -12.43 1.43 5.64
N PHE A 14 -11.94 1.24 6.85
CA PHE A 14 -12.16 0.06 7.67
C PHE A 14 -13.36 0.24 8.61
N THR A 15 -14.02 -0.86 8.97
CA THR A 15 -14.68 -0.99 10.27
C THR A 15 -13.72 -1.72 11.21
N VAL A 16 -13.43 -1.14 12.39
CA VAL A 16 -12.69 -1.86 13.44
C VAL A 16 -13.61 -2.97 13.91
N ASP A 17 -13.31 -4.22 13.57
CA ASP A 17 -13.88 -5.32 14.36
C ASP A 17 -13.04 -5.44 15.63
N ARG A 18 -13.67 -5.25 16.79
CA ARG A 18 -13.00 -5.20 18.11
C ARG A 18 -12.91 -6.57 18.78
N GLU A 19 -12.98 -7.66 18.02
CA GLU A 19 -12.96 -9.00 18.60
C GLU A 19 -11.54 -9.58 18.68
N LYS A 20 -11.06 -9.65 19.93
CA LYS A 20 -10.01 -10.52 20.52
C LYS A 20 -8.56 -10.50 20.01
N GLU A 21 -8.28 -10.13 18.76
CA GLU A 21 -6.91 -9.98 18.27
C GLU A 21 -6.81 -8.66 17.50
N ILE A 22 -5.87 -7.79 17.84
CA ILE A 22 -5.67 -6.51 17.12
C ILE A 22 -4.81 -6.84 15.91
N PRO A 23 -5.38 -6.97 14.69
CA PRO A 23 -4.58 -7.24 13.51
C PRO A 23 -3.58 -6.10 13.30
N SER A 24 -2.36 -6.46 12.90
CA SER A 24 -1.35 -5.47 12.55
C SER A 24 -1.86 -4.58 11.41
N PRO A 25 -1.39 -3.32 11.29
CA PRO A 25 -1.77 -2.45 10.18
C PRO A 25 -1.59 -3.12 8.80
N SER A 26 -0.56 -3.95 8.61
CA SER A 26 -0.37 -4.72 7.37
C SER A 26 -1.45 -5.77 7.11
N GLU A 27 -1.90 -6.49 8.13
CA GLU A 27 -2.95 -7.52 7.99
C GLU A 27 -4.29 -6.89 7.68
N LEU A 28 -4.59 -5.75 8.31
CA LEU A 28 -5.77 -4.94 8.00
C LEU A 28 -5.75 -4.46 6.56
N ALA A 29 -4.61 -3.90 6.12
CA ALA A 29 -4.48 -3.42 4.75
C ALA A 29 -4.58 -4.57 3.74
N GLN A 30 -4.07 -5.76 4.08
CA GLN A 30 -4.24 -6.96 3.26
C GLN A 30 -5.71 -7.36 3.14
N LYS A 31 -6.46 -7.38 4.25
CA LYS A 31 -7.91 -7.65 4.24
C LYS A 31 -8.65 -6.65 3.35
N LEU A 32 -8.25 -5.38 3.38
CA LEU A 32 -8.83 -4.33 2.54
C LEU A 32 -8.55 -4.54 1.04
N LEU A 33 -7.33 -4.96 0.67
CA LEU A 33 -6.99 -5.30 -0.72
C LEU A 33 -7.80 -6.50 -1.24
N ASN A 34 -7.95 -7.53 -0.41
CA ASN A 34 -8.70 -8.73 -0.79
C ASN A 34 -10.20 -8.44 -0.99
N ASN A 35 -10.74 -7.42 -0.32
CA ASN A 35 -12.13 -7.00 -0.43
C ASN A 35 -12.37 -5.94 -1.52
N LEU A 36 -11.41 -5.71 -2.41
CA LEU A 36 -11.60 -4.78 -3.52
C LEU A 36 -12.64 -5.33 -4.52
N PRO A 37 -13.55 -4.47 -5.03
CA PRO A 37 -14.54 -4.90 -6.02
C PRO A 37 -13.85 -5.31 -7.32
N LYS A 38 -14.10 -6.54 -7.77
CA LYS A 38 -13.42 -7.15 -8.94
C LYS A 38 -13.65 -6.42 -10.26
N ILE A 39 -14.81 -5.77 -10.41
CA ILE A 39 -15.24 -5.11 -11.65
C ILE A 39 -14.35 -3.90 -11.99
N PRO A 40 -14.16 -2.91 -11.11
CA PRO A 40 -13.28 -1.77 -11.39
C PRO A 40 -11.80 -2.17 -11.48
N ILE A 41 -11.35 -3.21 -10.76
CA ILE A 41 -9.96 -3.70 -10.84
C ILE A 41 -9.60 -4.16 -12.26
N LYS A 42 -10.54 -4.79 -12.98
CA LYS A 42 -10.30 -5.29 -14.35
C LYS A 42 -10.15 -4.16 -15.38
N ASN A 43 -10.79 -3.02 -15.13
CA ASN A 43 -10.92 -1.96 -16.13
C ASN A 43 -10.00 -0.76 -15.83
N PHE A 44 -9.45 -0.65 -14.62
CA PHE A 44 -8.68 0.51 -14.20
C PHE A 44 -7.39 0.12 -13.49
N ARG A 45 -6.32 0.90 -13.72
CA ARG A 45 -5.10 0.84 -12.91
C ARG A 45 -5.39 1.48 -11.55
N ILE A 46 -5.35 0.67 -10.50
CA ILE A 46 -5.56 1.13 -9.13
C ILE A 46 -4.22 1.42 -8.48
N TYR A 47 -4.08 2.65 -7.97
CA TYR A 47 -2.99 2.98 -7.05
C TYR A 47 -3.49 2.91 -5.61
N VAL A 48 -2.70 2.28 -4.76
CA VAL A 48 -2.99 2.08 -3.35
C VAL A 48 -2.15 3.04 -2.54
N LEU A 49 -2.78 4.06 -1.97
CA LEU A 49 -2.12 5.06 -1.14
C LEU A 49 -2.14 4.63 0.33
N GLY A 50 -0.96 4.46 0.91
CA GLY A 50 -0.77 4.05 2.31
C GLY A 50 0.23 4.93 3.07
N ASP A 51 0.00 5.11 4.36
CA ASP A 51 0.98 5.67 5.29
C ASP A 51 2.17 4.70 5.56
N THR A 52 3.19 5.19 6.25
CA THR A 52 4.41 4.48 6.66
C THR A 52 4.14 3.17 7.38
N ALA A 53 3.06 3.10 8.18
CA ALA A 53 2.64 1.88 8.86
C ALA A 53 2.32 0.71 7.90
N PHE A 54 2.01 1.02 6.64
CA PHE A 54 1.75 0.03 5.58
C PHE A 54 2.98 -0.23 4.70
N GLY A 55 4.10 0.48 4.88
CA GLY A 55 5.34 0.33 4.11
C GLY A 55 6.14 -0.94 4.40
N ILE A 56 5.46 -2.05 4.70
CA ILE A 56 6.06 -3.36 5.00
C ILE A 56 6.23 -4.15 3.70
N ILE A 57 7.39 -4.78 3.52
CA ILE A 57 7.76 -5.51 2.29
C ILE A 57 6.69 -6.54 1.89
N LYS A 58 6.18 -7.32 2.86
CA LYS A 58 5.12 -8.32 2.64
C LYS A 58 3.88 -7.69 2.00
N PHE A 59 3.44 -6.54 2.51
CA PHE A 59 2.27 -5.83 2.00
C PHE A 59 2.51 -5.27 0.59
N LEU A 60 3.67 -4.66 0.35
CA LEU A 60 4.04 -4.14 -0.98
C LEU A 60 4.10 -5.24 -2.04
N LYS A 61 4.61 -6.42 -1.67
CA LYS A 61 4.64 -7.59 -2.55
C LYS A 61 3.21 -8.02 -2.92
N GLN A 62 2.33 -8.12 -1.92
CA GLN A 62 0.92 -8.50 -2.14
C GLN A 62 0.16 -7.50 -3.03
N ILE A 63 0.44 -6.19 -2.92
CA ILE A 63 -0.15 -5.20 -3.83
C ILE A 63 0.27 -5.49 -5.28
N ARG A 64 1.56 -5.75 -5.50
CA ARG A 64 2.11 -6.04 -6.83
C ARG A 64 1.59 -7.36 -7.40
N ASP A 65 1.51 -8.40 -6.57
CA ASP A 65 0.97 -9.71 -6.96
C ASP A 65 -0.50 -9.60 -7.42
N ASN A 66 -1.25 -8.62 -6.88
CA ASN A 66 -2.62 -8.29 -7.31
C ASN A 66 -2.69 -7.28 -8.47
N SER A 67 -1.58 -7.04 -9.19
CA SER A 67 -1.50 -6.09 -10.32
C SER A 67 -1.86 -4.63 -9.96
N HIS A 68 -1.75 -4.26 -8.69
CA HIS A 68 -1.97 -2.90 -8.20
C HIS A 68 -0.63 -2.17 -7.99
N TYR A 69 -0.68 -0.84 -7.92
CA TYR A 69 0.53 -0.01 -7.75
C TYR A 69 0.57 0.63 -6.36
N PRO A 70 1.53 0.28 -5.49
CA PRO A 70 1.64 0.88 -4.17
C PRO A 70 2.27 2.27 -4.25
N ILE A 71 1.61 3.27 -3.65
CA ILE A 71 2.21 4.57 -3.34
C ILE A 71 2.19 4.70 -1.82
N VAL A 72 3.33 4.43 -1.19
CA VAL A 72 3.44 4.45 0.28
C VAL A 72 4.53 5.40 0.73
N ARG A 73 4.34 6.00 1.90
CA ARG A 73 5.48 6.57 2.62
C ARG A 73 6.33 5.44 3.20
N VAL A 74 7.64 5.61 3.14
CA VAL A 74 8.60 4.67 3.73
C VAL A 74 9.59 5.44 4.59
N SER A 75 10.07 4.82 5.66
CA SER A 75 11.10 5.42 6.51
C SER A 75 12.37 5.66 5.70
N LYS A 76 12.98 6.83 5.88
CA LYS A 76 14.25 7.20 5.25
C LYS A 76 15.40 6.21 5.55
N ASN A 77 15.30 5.48 6.67
CA ASN A 77 16.30 4.51 7.12
C ASN A 77 16.08 3.10 6.55
N ARG A 78 15.01 2.86 5.78
CA ARG A 78 14.78 1.56 5.15
C ARG A 78 15.86 1.29 4.10
N THR A 79 16.31 0.03 4.06
CA THR A 79 17.25 -0.47 3.06
C THR A 79 16.50 -0.87 1.79
N LEU A 80 17.01 -0.43 0.64
CA LEU A 80 16.59 -0.80 -0.70
C LEU A 80 17.20 -2.15 -1.10
N THR A 81 16.74 -2.72 -2.21
CA THR A 81 17.23 -4.02 -2.72
C THR A 81 18.71 -4.00 -3.12
N ASP A 82 19.26 -2.82 -3.38
CA ASP A 82 20.67 -2.60 -3.72
C ASP A 82 21.55 -2.32 -2.50
N GLY A 83 21.01 -2.44 -1.28
CA GLY A 83 21.74 -2.21 -0.03
C GLY A 83 21.80 -0.75 0.42
N ARG A 84 21.40 0.22 -0.41
CA ARG A 84 21.37 1.64 -0.04
C ARG A 84 20.19 1.96 0.86
N LYS A 85 20.29 3.02 1.66
CA LYS A 85 19.12 3.56 2.39
C LYS A 85 18.26 4.42 1.48
N VAL A 86 16.97 4.52 1.78
CA VAL A 86 16.04 5.42 1.05
C VAL A 86 16.55 6.87 1.04
N CYS A 87 17.15 7.36 2.14
CA CYS A 87 17.73 8.70 2.17
C CYS A 87 18.90 8.89 1.20
N GLU A 88 19.59 7.83 0.81
CA GLU A 88 20.74 7.86 -0.12
C GLU A 88 20.29 7.76 -1.58
N ALA A 89 19.05 7.33 -1.84
CA ALA A 89 18.46 7.27 -3.17
C ALA A 89 18.05 8.65 -3.72
N ARG A 90 18.25 9.72 -2.94
CA ARG A 90 17.80 11.09 -3.25
C ARG A 90 18.59 11.80 -4.37
N THR A 91 19.48 11.08 -5.07
CA THR A 91 20.49 11.67 -5.97
C THR A 91 20.12 11.69 -7.46
N LEU A 92 18.93 11.24 -7.89
CA LEU A 92 18.59 11.15 -9.33
C LEU A 92 17.18 11.67 -9.67
N MET A 93 16.86 12.89 -9.22
CA MET A 93 15.74 13.65 -9.80
C MET A 93 16.22 15.09 -10.00
N THR A 94 16.99 15.29 -11.06
CA THR A 94 17.24 16.60 -11.69
C THR A 94 16.65 16.53 -13.09
#